data_AF-A0A350HES1-F1
#
_entry.id   AF-A0A350HES1-F1
#
_cell.length_a   1.000
_cell.length_b   1.000
_cell.length_c   1.000
_cell.angle_alpha   90.00
_cell.angle_beta   90.00
_cell.angle_gamma   90.00
#
_symmetry.space_group_name_H-M   'P 1'
#
loop_
_entity.id
_entity.type
_entity.pdbx_description
1 polymer ?
#
loop_
_entity_poly.entity_id
_entity_poly.type
_entity_poly.pdbx_seq_one_letter_code
_entity_poly.pdbx_strand_id
1 'polypeptide(L)'
;MADRSNGHSSPCQKTLSTAHILLTHTHCDHYLEQLLTQKNTDITHVPMLAIKPLAISKIKQKALYEADTWVFLSKHSLGENAELLKQHRSDQCIVAIGPGTAHLLSDHDITVDYVPEQDHSSDGILALPLFNTDSKRNVLVFSEASGPAYLKKGLKERGHAVIHAATYQHQKRDTTEIA
;
A
#
# COMPACT_ATOMS: atom_id res chain seq x y z
N MET A 1 -1.52 -56.18 14.08
CA MET A 1 -1.69 -55.65 12.72
C MET A 1 -3.04 -54.94 12.66
N ALA A 2 -3.03 -53.62 12.83
CA ALA A 2 -4.21 -52.78 12.66
C ALA A 2 -3.86 -51.81 11.54
N ASP A 3 -4.44 -52.04 10.37
CA ASP A 3 -4.27 -51.21 9.19
C ASP A 3 -5.19 -49.99 9.32
N ARG A 4 -4.58 -48.80 9.39
CA ARG A 4 -5.27 -47.51 9.40
C ARG A 4 -5.34 -47.02 7.96
N SER A 5 -6.43 -47.31 7.27
CA SER A 5 -6.74 -46.69 5.98
C SER A 5 -7.17 -45.23 6.20
N ASN A 6 -6.20 -44.32 6.33
CA ASN A 6 -6.43 -42.89 6.20
C ASN A 6 -6.66 -42.58 4.72
N GLY A 7 -7.93 -42.50 4.31
CA GLY A 7 -8.31 -41.91 3.03
C GLY A 7 -7.99 -40.42 3.03
N HIS A 8 -6.77 -40.05 2.67
CA HIS A 8 -6.45 -38.69 2.26
C HIS A 8 -7.13 -38.45 0.91
N SER A 9 -8.29 -37.79 0.95
CA SER A 9 -8.88 -37.17 -0.23
C SER A 9 -7.83 -36.22 -0.84
N SER A 10 -7.43 -36.52 -2.07
CA SER A 10 -6.58 -35.63 -2.86
C SER A 10 -7.23 -34.24 -2.91
N PRO A 11 -6.46 -33.14 -2.81
CA PRO A 11 -7.02 -31.81 -2.96
C PRO A 11 -7.73 -31.76 -4.32
N CYS A 12 -9.02 -31.40 -4.29
CA CYS A 12 -9.83 -31.23 -5.49
C CYS A 12 -9.20 -30.10 -6.31
N GLN A 13 -8.36 -30.45 -7.28
CA GLN A 13 -7.88 -29.54 -8.31
C GLN A 13 -9.06 -29.24 -9.23
N LYS A 14 -9.98 -28.37 -8.78
CA LYS A 14 -10.98 -27.80 -9.68
C LYS A 14 -10.21 -26.94 -10.69
N THR A 15 -10.28 -27.34 -11.95
CA THR A 15 -9.70 -26.56 -13.05
C THR A 15 -10.36 -25.19 -13.08
N LEU A 16 -9.55 -24.11 -13.07
CA LEU A 16 -10.03 -22.72 -13.12
C LEU A 16 -10.87 -22.41 -14.37
N SER A 17 -10.79 -23.27 -15.40
CA SER A 17 -11.50 -23.12 -16.67
C SER A 17 -13.02 -23.29 -16.58
N THR A 18 -13.55 -23.83 -15.48
CA THR A 18 -15.01 -24.00 -15.28
C THR A 18 -15.55 -23.18 -14.12
N ALA A 19 -14.72 -22.35 -13.48
CA ALA A 19 -15.12 -21.50 -12.37
C ALA A 19 -15.60 -20.14 -12.89
N HIS A 20 -16.63 -19.60 -12.25
CA HIS A 20 -16.94 -18.17 -12.33
C HIS A 20 -16.26 -17.47 -11.15
N ILE A 21 -15.38 -16.51 -11.41
CA ILE A 21 -14.59 -15.82 -10.38
C ILE A 21 -15.17 -14.43 -10.14
N LEU A 22 -15.50 -14.15 -8.88
CA LEU A 22 -15.85 -12.82 -8.42
C LEU A 22 -14.60 -12.12 -7.86
N LEU A 23 -14.19 -11.02 -8.49
CA LEU A 23 -13.11 -10.17 -8.01
C LEU A 23 -13.69 -8.99 -7.20
N THR A 24 -13.21 -8.78 -5.98
CA THR A 24 -13.76 -7.78 -5.04
C THR A 24 -12.80 -6.65 -4.70
N HIS A 25 -11.59 -6.66 -5.25
CA HIS A 25 -10.54 -5.69 -4.97
C HIS A 25 -10.87 -4.31 -5.56
N THR A 26 -10.41 -3.27 -4.87
CA THR A 26 -10.81 -1.86 -5.03
C THR A 26 -10.45 -1.24 -6.37
N HIS A 27 -9.41 -1.75 -7.04
CA HIS A 27 -8.91 -1.25 -8.32
C HIS A 27 -8.80 -2.41 -9.28
N CYS A 28 -9.21 -2.23 -10.53
CA CYS A 28 -8.91 -3.19 -11.60
C CYS A 28 -7.40 -3.43 -11.62
N ASP A 29 -6.98 -4.64 -11.24
CA ASP A 29 -5.59 -5.05 -11.30
C ASP A 29 -5.49 -5.76 -12.64
N HIS A 30 -5.08 -4.98 -13.64
CA HIS A 30 -5.07 -5.43 -15.02
C HIS A 30 -4.25 -6.71 -15.18
N TYR A 31 -3.24 -6.93 -14.33
CA TYR A 31 -2.43 -8.14 -14.35
C TYR A 31 -3.21 -9.37 -13.90
N LEU A 32 -3.93 -9.30 -12.78
CA LEU A 32 -4.74 -10.44 -12.30
C LEU A 32 -5.84 -10.78 -13.30
N GLU A 33 -6.53 -9.77 -13.84
CA GLU A 33 -7.55 -9.97 -14.86
C GLU A 33 -6.96 -10.59 -16.12
N GLN A 34 -5.84 -10.07 -16.63
CA GLN A 34 -5.13 -10.67 -17.77
C GLN A 34 -4.74 -12.12 -17.52
N LEU A 35 -4.20 -12.46 -16.34
CA LEU A 35 -3.85 -13.83 -16.00
C LEU A 35 -5.07 -14.76 -15.98
N LEU A 36 -6.20 -14.30 -15.47
CA LEU A 36 -7.43 -15.07 -15.42
C LEU A 36 -8.10 -15.20 -16.80
N THR A 37 -8.08 -14.14 -17.61
CA THR A 37 -8.56 -14.16 -19.00
C THR A 37 -7.73 -15.13 -19.84
N GLN A 38 -6.40 -15.18 -19.66
CA GLN A 38 -5.53 -16.17 -20.33
C GLN A 38 -5.88 -17.63 -19.99
N LYS A 39 -6.58 -17.86 -18.88
CA LYS A 39 -7.07 -19.18 -18.47
C LYS A 39 -8.50 -19.48 -18.94
N ASN A 40 -9.08 -18.61 -19.77
CA ASN A 40 -10.47 -18.68 -20.23
C ASN A 40 -11.48 -18.79 -19.06
N THR A 41 -11.17 -18.11 -17.95
CA THR A 41 -12.04 -18.08 -16.79
C THR A 41 -13.07 -16.96 -16.94
N ASP A 42 -14.31 -17.24 -16.57
CA ASP A 42 -15.38 -16.25 -16.52
C ASP A 42 -15.23 -15.38 -15.25
N ILE A 43 -15.20 -14.06 -15.39
CA ILE A 43 -14.83 -13.13 -14.32
C ILE A 43 -15.88 -12.02 -14.23
N THR A 44 -16.40 -11.80 -13.02
CA THR A 44 -17.16 -10.58 -12.68
C THR A 44 -16.34 -9.75 -11.69
N HIS A 45 -16.09 -8.49 -12.01
CA HIS A 45 -15.45 -7.55 -11.09
C HIS A 45 -16.51 -6.73 -10.36
N VAL A 46 -16.60 -6.90 -9.04
CA VAL A 46 -17.49 -6.11 -8.18
C VAL A 46 -16.70 -5.57 -6.99
N PRO A 47 -15.97 -4.45 -7.16
CA PRO A 47 -15.26 -3.83 -6.04
C PRO A 47 -16.23 -3.48 -4.91
N MET A 48 -15.93 -3.97 -3.71
CA MET A 48 -16.78 -3.80 -2.52
C MET A 48 -16.44 -2.53 -1.72
N LEU A 49 -15.27 -1.96 -1.98
CA LEU A 49 -14.75 -0.77 -1.33
C LEU A 49 -14.48 0.31 -2.38
N ALA A 50 -14.52 1.57 -1.97
CA ALA A 50 -14.01 2.70 -2.71
C ALA A 50 -12.87 3.36 -1.93
N ILE A 51 -11.91 3.94 -2.66
CA ILE A 51 -10.86 4.78 -2.09
C ILE A 51 -11.30 6.23 -2.20
N LYS A 52 -11.44 6.91 -1.07
CA LYS A 52 -11.65 8.36 -1.03
C LYS A 52 -10.33 9.06 -0.73
N PRO A 53 -9.82 9.89 -1.64
CA PRO A 53 -8.67 10.76 -1.36
C PRO A 53 -8.97 11.72 -0.22
N LEU A 54 -7.92 12.08 0.54
CA LEU A 54 -7.96 13.07 1.61
C LEU A 54 -6.84 14.07 1.40
N ALA A 55 -7.18 15.35 1.43
CA ALA A 55 -6.20 16.42 1.43
C ALA A 55 -5.40 16.44 2.75
N ILE A 56 -4.09 16.69 2.65
CA ILE A 56 -3.24 16.92 3.83
C ILE A 56 -3.68 18.23 4.50
N SER A 57 -4.10 18.12 5.77
CA SER A 57 -4.58 19.29 6.52
C SER A 57 -3.50 20.37 6.65
N LYS A 58 -3.90 21.65 6.62
CA LYS A 58 -2.98 22.79 6.74
C LYS A 58 -2.06 22.70 7.96
N ILE A 59 -2.57 22.18 9.08
CA ILE A 59 -1.79 21.96 10.30
C ILE A 59 -0.62 21.00 10.05
N LYS A 60 -0.81 19.97 9.23
CA LYS A 60 0.21 18.96 8.90
C LYS A 60 1.12 19.37 7.75
N GLN A 61 0.78 20.42 6.98
CA GLN A 61 1.63 20.90 5.89
C GLN A 61 2.98 21.41 6.40
N LYS A 62 3.05 21.96 7.62
CA LYS A 62 4.33 22.33 8.24
C LYS A 62 5.27 21.12 8.38
N ALA A 63 4.74 19.96 8.71
CA ALA A 63 5.51 18.72 8.84
C ALA A 63 6.06 18.21 7.51
N LEU A 64 5.58 18.69 6.37
CA LEU A 64 6.17 18.38 5.07
C LEU A 64 7.61 18.91 4.98
N TYR A 65 7.83 20.15 5.41
CA TYR A 65 9.14 20.80 5.42
C TYR A 65 10.05 20.27 6.54
N GLU A 66 9.49 19.97 7.72
CA GLU A 66 10.27 19.58 8.90
C GLU A 66 10.71 18.11 8.89
N ALA A 67 10.11 17.29 8.02
CA ALA A 67 10.42 15.88 7.93
C ALA A 67 11.74 15.67 7.17
N ASP A 68 12.63 14.83 7.70
CA ASP A 68 13.81 14.35 6.99
C ASP A 68 13.45 13.22 6.01
N THR A 69 12.30 12.57 6.22
CA THR A 69 11.91 11.38 5.47
C THR A 69 10.41 11.30 5.27
N TRP A 70 10.00 11.03 4.04
CA TRP A 70 8.62 10.79 3.62
C TRP A 70 8.45 9.32 3.28
N VAL A 71 7.46 8.66 3.88
CA VAL A 71 7.19 7.23 3.67
C VAL A 71 5.79 7.04 3.10
N PHE A 72 5.68 6.47 1.91
CA PHE A 72 4.41 6.22 1.21
C PHE A 72 4.05 4.73 1.29
N LEU A 73 2.95 4.42 1.98
CA LEU A 73 2.52 3.03 2.23
C LEU A 73 1.57 2.45 1.18
N SER A 74 1.24 3.22 0.15
CA SER A 74 0.36 2.78 -0.93
C SER A 74 0.46 3.72 -2.12
N LYS A 75 0.11 3.24 -3.31
CA LYS A 75 -0.18 4.09 -4.48
C LYS A 75 -1.26 5.13 -4.17
N HIS A 76 -2.18 4.85 -3.25
CA HIS A 76 -3.22 5.80 -2.85
C HIS A 76 -2.71 6.91 -1.93
N SER A 77 -1.51 6.77 -1.36
CA SER A 77 -0.95 7.74 -0.44
C SER A 77 -0.55 9.06 -1.11
N LEU A 78 -0.37 9.08 -2.43
CA LEU A 78 -0.15 10.31 -3.19
C LEU A 78 -1.47 11.08 -3.36
N GLY A 79 -2.51 10.38 -3.84
CA GLY A 79 -3.86 10.92 -4.02
C GLY A 79 -3.86 12.24 -4.81
N GLU A 80 -4.68 13.19 -4.36
CA GLU A 80 -4.74 14.55 -4.93
C GLU A 80 -3.64 15.50 -4.40
N ASN A 81 -2.70 14.99 -3.59
CA ASN A 81 -1.72 15.83 -2.90
C ASN A 81 -0.41 16.01 -3.70
N ALA A 82 -0.32 15.51 -4.94
CA ALA A 82 0.91 15.50 -5.72
C ALA A 82 1.53 16.91 -5.90
N GLU A 83 0.72 17.90 -6.30
CA GLU A 83 1.21 19.29 -6.47
C GLU A 83 1.68 19.90 -5.15
N LEU A 84 0.94 19.66 -4.06
CA LEU A 84 1.32 20.13 -2.73
C LEU A 84 2.66 19.52 -2.30
N LEU A 85 2.83 18.21 -2.50
CA LEU A 85 4.05 17.49 -2.14
C LEU A 85 5.24 17.96 -2.98
N LYS A 86 5.06 18.19 -4.29
CA LYS A 86 6.09 18.78 -5.14
C LYS A 86 6.53 20.16 -4.65
N GLN A 87 5.57 21.03 -4.29
CA GLN A 87 5.87 22.38 -3.78
C GLN A 87 6.67 22.36 -2.47
N HIS A 88 6.47 21.33 -1.65
CA HIS A 88 7.13 21.19 -0.35
C HIS A 88 8.37 20.29 -0.41
N ARG A 89 8.73 19.80 -1.60
CA ARG A 89 9.89 18.95 -1.81
C ARG A 89 11.16 19.80 -1.70
N SER A 90 12.07 19.34 -0.87
CA SER A 90 13.46 19.82 -0.83
C SER A 90 14.41 18.63 -0.90
N ASP A 91 14.89 18.20 0.26
CA ASP A 91 16.00 17.28 0.49
C ASP A 91 15.56 16.05 1.32
N GLN A 92 14.26 15.93 1.60
CA GLN A 92 13.69 14.76 2.27
C GLN A 92 14.07 13.45 1.56
N CYS A 93 14.35 12.41 2.33
CA CYS A 93 14.48 11.06 1.80
C CYS A 93 13.08 10.49 1.49
N ILE A 94 12.86 9.95 0.29
CA ILE A 94 11.58 9.38 -0.15
C ILE A 94 11.65 7.86 -0.11
N VAL A 95 10.76 7.26 0.68
CA VAL A 95 10.61 5.81 0.80
C VAL A 95 9.25 5.40 0.25
N ALA A 96 9.23 4.48 -0.69
CA ALA A 96 8.01 3.83 -1.16
C ALA A 96 7.95 2.39 -0.64
N ILE A 97 6.76 1.94 -0.22
CA ILE A 97 6.60 0.57 0.32
C ILE A 97 6.89 -0.53 -0.71
N GLY A 98 6.76 -0.23 -2.01
CA GLY A 98 6.96 -1.19 -3.07
C GLY A 98 6.97 -0.55 -4.47
N PRO A 99 7.27 -1.34 -5.52
CA PRO A 99 7.54 -0.84 -6.87
C PRO A 99 6.39 -0.05 -7.49
N GLY A 100 5.14 -0.48 -7.29
CA GLY A 100 3.98 0.23 -7.84
C GLY A 100 3.79 1.63 -7.24
N THR A 101 4.10 1.81 -5.96
CA THR A 101 4.09 3.13 -5.31
C THR A 101 5.26 3.97 -5.82
N ALA A 102 6.44 3.37 -6.00
CA ALA A 102 7.61 4.07 -6.50
C ALA A 102 7.42 4.58 -7.94
N HIS A 103 6.83 3.75 -8.81
CA HIS A 103 6.49 4.13 -10.18
C HIS A 103 5.52 5.31 -10.21
N LEU A 104 4.42 5.24 -9.44
CA LEU A 104 3.44 6.34 -9.38
C LEU A 104 4.09 7.66 -8.92
N LEU A 105 4.97 7.61 -7.92
CA LEU A 105 5.69 8.79 -7.45
C LEU A 105 6.59 9.37 -8.56
N SER A 106 7.30 8.50 -9.27
CA SER A 106 8.12 8.90 -10.41
C SER A 106 7.31 9.53 -11.55
N ASP A 107 6.11 9.01 -11.84
CA ASP A 107 5.20 9.59 -12.85
C ASP A 107 4.72 11.00 -12.47
N HIS A 108 4.89 11.39 -11.21
CA HIS A 108 4.59 12.72 -10.69
C HIS A 108 5.88 13.49 -10.32
N ASP A 109 7.01 13.17 -10.96
CA ASP A 109 8.31 13.83 -10.78
C ASP A 109 8.86 13.78 -9.33
N ILE A 110 8.41 12.82 -8.52
CA ILE A 110 8.93 12.58 -7.17
C ILE A 110 9.89 11.39 -7.23
N THR A 111 11.19 11.67 -7.16
CA THR A 111 12.23 10.64 -7.12
C THR A 111 12.20 9.88 -5.79
N VAL A 112 12.23 8.56 -5.86
CA VAL A 112 12.22 7.65 -4.70
C VAL A 112 13.64 7.20 -4.40
N ASP A 113 14.07 7.35 -3.15
CA ASP A 113 15.41 6.99 -2.70
C ASP A 113 15.50 5.52 -2.24
N TYR A 114 14.42 4.99 -1.63
CA TYR A 114 14.39 3.62 -1.13
C TYR A 114 13.07 2.91 -1.43
N VAL A 115 13.20 1.64 -1.80
CA VAL A 115 12.11 0.65 -1.90
C VAL A 115 12.61 -0.64 -1.26
N PRO A 116 11.90 -1.25 -0.30
CA PRO A 116 12.25 -2.58 0.21
C PRO A 116 12.28 -3.60 -0.93
N GLU A 117 13.37 -4.36 -1.07
CA GLU A 117 13.57 -5.26 -2.21
C GLU A 117 12.73 -6.54 -2.14
N GLN A 118 12.61 -7.13 -0.94
CA GLN A 118 12.01 -8.47 -0.77
C GLN A 118 10.66 -8.44 -0.07
N ASP A 119 10.48 -7.53 0.90
CA ASP A 119 9.28 -7.45 1.72
C ASP A 119 8.62 -6.08 1.58
N HIS A 120 7.54 -6.01 0.81
CA HIS A 120 6.78 -4.77 0.59
C HIS A 120 5.75 -4.52 1.72
N SER A 121 6.20 -4.65 2.96
CA SER A 121 5.40 -4.49 4.16
C SER A 121 6.00 -3.44 5.11
N SER A 122 5.36 -3.25 6.26
CA SER A 122 5.93 -2.42 7.32
C SER A 122 7.24 -2.98 7.86
N ASP A 123 7.39 -4.31 7.90
CA ASP A 123 8.63 -4.95 8.35
C ASP A 123 9.79 -4.66 7.41
N GLY A 124 9.58 -4.79 6.09
CA GLY A 124 10.57 -4.41 5.10
C GLY A 124 10.97 -2.94 5.16
N ILE A 125 10.03 -2.02 5.43
CA ILE A 125 10.37 -0.61 5.68
C ILE A 125 11.24 -0.48 6.94
N LEU A 126 10.86 -1.11 8.05
CA LEU A 126 11.62 -1.06 9.31
C LEU A 126 13.01 -1.70 9.19
N ALA A 127 13.21 -2.61 8.23
CA ALA A 127 14.49 -3.23 7.93
C ALA A 127 15.43 -2.36 7.09
N LEU A 128 14.94 -1.26 6.48
CA LEU A 128 15.79 -0.38 5.68
C LEU A 128 16.96 0.17 6.51
N PRO A 129 18.19 0.20 5.96
CA PRO A 129 19.36 0.70 6.69
C PRO A 129 19.15 2.10 7.26
N LEU A 130 18.40 2.95 6.56
CA LEU A 130 18.14 4.35 6.95
C LEU A 130 17.43 4.51 8.30
N PHE A 131 16.70 3.49 8.77
CA PHE A 131 16.01 3.47 10.06
C PHE A 131 16.73 2.64 11.13
N ASN A 132 17.82 1.96 10.77
CA ASN A 132 18.64 1.17 11.68
C ASN A 132 20.01 1.84 11.88
N THR A 133 20.00 3.16 12.03
CA THR A 133 21.19 3.98 12.34
C THR A 133 21.01 4.70 13.67
N ASP A 134 22.11 5.19 14.26
CA ASP A 134 22.05 6.02 15.46
C ASP A 134 21.40 7.40 15.19
N SER A 135 21.37 7.84 13.92
CA SER A 135 20.78 9.12 13.53
C SER A 135 19.26 9.08 13.61
N LYS A 136 18.69 9.97 14.42
CA LYS A 136 17.24 10.15 14.53
C LYS A 136 16.74 11.01 13.38
N ARG A 137 15.47 10.79 13.00
CA ARG A 137 14.83 11.42 11.85
C ARG A 137 13.40 11.79 12.21
N ASN A 138 12.93 12.88 11.62
CA ASN A 138 11.54 13.26 11.54
C ASN A 138 10.92 12.56 10.33
N VAL A 139 10.06 11.58 10.60
CA VAL A 139 9.44 10.73 9.59
C VAL A 139 7.98 11.11 9.43
N LEU A 140 7.60 11.47 8.21
CA LEU A 140 6.21 11.69 7.83
C LEU A 140 5.70 10.49 7.03
N VAL A 141 4.69 9.82 7.57
CA VAL A 141 4.12 8.61 6.97
C VAL A 141 2.78 8.93 6.31
N PHE A 142 2.66 8.66 5.02
CA PHE A 142 1.46 8.85 4.20
C PHE A 142 0.73 7.53 4.04
N SER A 143 -0.49 7.45 4.58
CA SER A 143 -1.30 6.22 4.56
C SER A 143 -2.80 6.49 4.68
N GLU A 144 -3.58 5.42 4.84
CA GLU A 144 -5.01 5.54 5.13
C GLU A 144 -5.29 6.20 6.49
N ALA A 145 -6.51 6.70 6.64
CA ALA A 145 -6.95 7.45 7.83
C ALA A 145 -6.82 6.70 9.16
N SER A 146 -7.06 5.38 9.18
CA SER A 146 -6.85 4.52 10.37
C SER A 146 -5.40 4.54 10.85
N GLY A 147 -4.47 4.76 9.93
CA GLY A 147 -3.05 4.95 10.16
C GLY A 147 -2.27 3.66 10.40
N PRO A 148 -0.94 3.70 10.25
CA PRO A 148 -0.10 2.51 10.26
C PRO A 148 0.47 2.31 11.65
N ALA A 149 -0.37 1.86 12.59
CA ALA A 149 -0.02 1.76 14.01
C ALA A 149 1.28 0.97 14.26
N TYR A 150 1.44 -0.17 13.57
CA TYR A 150 2.61 -1.02 13.69
C TYR A 150 3.90 -0.32 13.23
N LEU A 151 3.92 0.21 12.00
CA LEU A 151 5.08 0.93 11.47
C LEU A 151 5.47 2.13 12.34
N LYS A 152 4.48 2.92 12.77
CA LYS A 152 4.72 4.08 13.65
C LYS A 152 5.37 3.67 14.96
N LYS A 153 4.91 2.56 15.56
CA LYS A 153 5.48 2.02 16.79
C LYS A 153 6.94 1.60 16.55
N GLY A 154 7.19 0.80 15.51
CA GLY A 154 8.54 0.30 15.21
C GLY A 154 9.56 1.41 14.91
N LEU A 155 9.15 2.48 14.21
CA LEU A 155 10.00 3.64 13.94
C LEU A 155 10.28 4.45 15.22
N LYS A 156 9.27 4.62 16.09
CA LYS A 156 9.45 5.31 17.38
C LYS A 156 10.34 4.54 18.33
N GLU A 157 10.24 3.21 18.36
CA GLU A 157 11.11 2.33 19.17
C GLU A 157 12.58 2.42 18.72
N ARG A 158 12.83 2.73 17.44
CA ARG A 158 14.16 3.06 16.90
C ARG A 158 14.60 4.50 17.18
N GLY A 159 13.76 5.30 17.84
CA GLY A 159 14.04 6.67 18.27
C GLY A 159 13.69 7.75 17.24
N HIS A 160 13.00 7.41 16.15
CA HIS A 160 12.55 8.42 15.17
C HIS A 160 11.31 9.15 15.67
N ALA A 161 11.19 10.44 15.36
CA ALA A 161 9.94 11.17 15.51
C ALA A 161 9.03 10.82 14.34
N VAL A 162 7.76 10.50 14.60
CA VAL A 162 6.86 10.00 13.55
C VAL A 162 5.52 10.73 13.56
N ILE A 163 5.19 11.36 12.44
CA ILE A 163 3.91 12.01 12.17
C ILE A 163 3.16 11.19 11.11
N HIS A 164 1.84 11.05 11.29
CA HIS A 164 0.96 10.40 10.31
C HIS A 164 0.19 11.45 9.51
N ALA A 165 0.34 11.43 8.19
CA ALA A 165 -0.50 12.14 7.23
C ALA A 165 -1.50 11.17 6.59
N ALA A 166 -2.76 11.25 7.03
CA ALA A 166 -3.85 10.55 6.37
C ALA A 166 -4.11 11.19 5.00
N THR A 167 -4.03 10.41 3.93
CA THR A 167 -4.15 10.88 2.54
C THR A 167 -5.22 10.15 1.74
N TYR A 168 -5.78 9.08 2.30
CA TYR A 168 -6.95 8.41 1.76
C TYR A 168 -7.69 7.66 2.86
N GLN A 169 -8.88 7.17 2.54
CA GLN A 169 -9.60 6.21 3.37
C GLN A 169 -10.39 5.23 2.52
N HIS A 170 -10.52 4.01 3.01
CA HIS A 170 -11.50 3.06 2.48
C HIS A 170 -12.90 3.48 2.93
N GLN A 171 -13.86 3.45 2.01
CA GLN A 171 -15.27 3.59 2.31
C GLN A 171 -16.05 2.46 1.65
N LYS A 172 -17.18 2.09 2.23
CA LYS A 172 -18.10 1.17 1.57
C LYS A 172 -18.55 1.80 0.25
N ARG A 173 -18.64 0.99 -0.80
CA ARG A 173 -19.28 1.46 -2.03
C ARG A 173 -20.78 1.63 -1.80
N ASP A 174 -21.35 2.64 -2.43
CA ASP A 174 -22.79 2.79 -2.47
C ASP A 174 -23.33 1.70 -3.40
N THR A 175 -24.13 0.77 -2.86
CA THR A 175 -24.65 -0.39 -3.61
C THR A 175 -25.67 0.00 -4.68
N THR A 176 -26.04 1.27 -4.73
CA THR A 176 -26.99 1.83 -5.71
C THR A 176 -26.36 2.02 -7.11
N GLU A 177 -25.03 1.90 -7.24
CA GLU A 177 -24.29 2.05 -8.51
C GLU A 177 -24.06 0.72 -9.27
N ILE A 178 -24.64 -0.39 -8.81
CA ILE A 178 -24.47 -1.74 -9.42
C ILE A 178 -25.68 -2.12 -10.29
N ALA A 179 -26.39 -1.13 -10.85
CA ALA A 179 -27.55 -1.35 -11.73
C ALA A 179 -27.24 -0.98 -13.18
#